data_AF-A0A1X0NXT0-F1
#
_entry.id   AF-A0A1X0NXT0-F1
#
_cell.length_a   1.000
_cell.length_b   1.000
_cell.length_c   1.000
_cell.angle_alpha   90.00
_cell.angle_beta   90.00
_cell.angle_gamma   90.00
#
_symmetry.space_group_name_H-M   'P 1'
#
loop_
_entity.id
_entity.type
_entity.pdbx_description
1 polymer ?
#
loop_
_entity_poly.entity_id
_entity_poly.type
_entity_poly.pdbx_seq_one_letter_code
_entity_poly.pdbx_strand_id
1 'polypeptide(L)'
;MTTMFVQLLRVVYLLVLLHFCTCVAYAQNAKESAEDVLSKEKRLREIEDHLNATRNNTFINLRKFRRERKLFSKNTELAKFAAEEADNICQQIETVIKKKRTATLNVSDLAGNLTEGLLKNATDAVQKVKNAVGDMRGSASTLRELGNSFYEAYDNLSSLIWAHKPALERYLIAINDTKEQEVNMTKQKMVARKSERKRKKAETLKERAIHAGKQCFQFEREANSQAVSAENKMRKLENLIHRVEALFQISSKTTSKVPENDSQEVREIRTPEEVTKAPEVTEEPAVTNAAEEPKVPEVRDVTEEPEVTEETKVTEVTT
;
A
#
# COMPACT_ATOMS: atom_id res chain seq x y z
N MET A 1 -11.94 -24.98 77.98
CA MET A 1 -11.88 -25.10 76.51
C MET A 1 -12.00 -23.75 75.78
N THR A 2 -12.79 -22.80 76.27
CA THR A 2 -12.93 -21.47 75.65
C THR A 2 -11.65 -20.62 75.66
N THR A 3 -10.77 -20.80 76.65
CA THR A 3 -9.49 -20.07 76.75
C THR A 3 -8.49 -20.46 75.65
N MET A 4 -8.51 -21.69 75.15
CA MET A 4 -7.64 -22.13 74.04
C MET A 4 -8.12 -21.57 72.69
N PHE A 5 -9.43 -21.40 72.52
CA PHE A 5 -10.00 -20.84 71.29
C PHE A 5 -9.65 -19.35 71.12
N VAL A 6 -9.63 -18.59 72.23
CA VAL A 6 -9.20 -17.18 72.24
C VAL A 6 -7.71 -17.05 71.91
N GLN A 7 -6.88 -18.01 72.34
CA GLN A 7 -5.45 -18.02 72.00
C GLN A 7 -5.22 -18.29 70.50
N LEU A 8 -5.96 -19.24 69.91
CA LEU A 8 -5.90 -19.52 68.47
C LEU A 8 -6.33 -18.33 67.62
N LEU A 9 -7.43 -17.65 67.98
CA LEU A 9 -7.90 -16.47 67.26
C LEU A 9 -6.88 -15.31 67.29
N ARG A 10 -6.19 -15.11 68.42
CA ARG A 10 -5.13 -14.08 68.52
C ARG A 10 -3.93 -14.38 67.63
N VAL A 11 -3.51 -15.64 67.52
CA VAL A 11 -2.39 -16.03 66.66
C VAL A 11 -2.74 -15.85 65.18
N VAL A 12 -3.95 -16.22 64.77
CA VAL A 12 -4.42 -16.02 63.38
C VAL A 12 -4.45 -14.53 63.03
N TYR A 13 -4.94 -13.68 63.94
CA TYR A 13 -4.97 -12.23 63.71
C TYR A 13 -3.56 -11.64 63.54
N LEU A 14 -2.60 -12.09 64.36
CA LEU A 14 -1.20 -11.67 64.24
C LEU A 14 -0.55 -12.16 62.95
N LEU A 15 -0.85 -13.37 62.47
CA LEU A 15 -0.34 -13.88 61.20
C LEU A 15 -0.89 -13.09 60.00
N VAL A 16 -2.17 -12.74 60.02
CA VAL A 16 -2.78 -11.90 58.96
C VAL A 16 -2.15 -10.49 58.97
N LEU A 17 -1.95 -9.90 60.15
CA LEU A 17 -1.26 -8.61 60.29
C LEU A 17 0.20 -8.69 59.82
N LEU A 18 0.93 -9.75 60.17
CA LEU A 18 2.30 -9.96 59.72
C LEU A 18 2.35 -10.10 58.20
N HIS A 19 1.44 -10.87 57.60
CA HIS A 19 1.35 -11.02 56.15
C HIS A 19 1.08 -9.67 55.46
N PHE A 20 0.11 -8.89 55.96
CA PHE A 20 -0.16 -7.53 55.46
C PHE A 20 1.05 -6.61 55.64
N CYS A 21 1.75 -6.63 56.77
CA CYS A 21 2.97 -5.86 57.00
C CYS A 21 4.08 -6.26 56.02
N THR A 22 4.25 -7.55 55.73
CA THR A 22 5.23 -8.00 54.73
C THR A 22 4.86 -7.58 53.32
N CYS A 23 3.58 -7.60 52.94
CA CYS A 23 3.12 -7.11 51.64
C CYS A 23 3.35 -5.61 51.49
N VAL A 24 3.08 -4.81 52.53
CA VAL A 24 3.33 -3.36 52.53
C VAL A 24 4.83 -3.03 52.51
N ALA A 25 5.64 -3.74 53.30
CA ALA A 25 7.09 -3.55 53.30
C ALA A 25 7.72 -3.95 51.96
N TYR A 26 7.24 -5.04 51.33
CA TYR A 26 7.68 -5.46 50.01
C TYR A 26 7.29 -4.45 48.92
N ALA A 27 6.07 -3.89 48.99
CA ALA A 27 5.63 -2.81 48.10
C ALA A 27 6.46 -1.52 48.27
N GLN A 28 6.89 -1.21 49.50
CA GLN A 28 7.78 -0.06 49.77
C GLN A 28 9.23 -0.28 49.32
N ASN A 29 9.71 -1.53 49.35
CA ASN A 29 11.05 -1.87 48.85
C ASN A 29 11.14 -1.94 47.33
N ALA A 30 10.00 -2.03 46.62
CA ALA A 30 9.93 -1.82 45.18
C ALA A 30 9.95 -0.34 44.81
N LYS A 31 10.82 0.46 45.45
CA LYS A 31 11.14 1.80 44.93
C LYS A 31 11.74 1.60 43.54
N GLU A 32 10.97 1.94 42.51
CA GLU A 32 11.46 1.98 41.13
C GLU A 32 12.73 2.84 41.10
N SER A 33 13.86 2.19 40.84
CA SER A 33 15.16 2.84 40.82
C SER A 33 15.37 3.52 39.47
N ALA A 34 16.42 4.34 39.36
CA ALA A 34 16.86 4.89 38.08
C ALA A 34 17.08 3.80 37.00
N GLU A 35 17.36 2.55 37.40
CA GLU A 35 17.50 1.41 36.49
C GLU A 35 16.15 1.00 35.88
N ASP A 36 15.03 1.11 36.61
CA ASP A 36 13.72 0.81 36.06
C ASP A 36 13.33 1.82 34.96
N VAL A 37 13.57 3.12 35.18
CA VAL A 37 13.38 4.17 34.17
C VAL A 37 14.17 3.85 32.89
N LEU A 38 15.44 3.47 33.01
CA LEU A 38 16.30 3.10 31.88
C LEU A 38 15.81 1.83 31.18
N SER A 39 15.33 0.84 31.93
CA SER A 39 14.74 -0.38 31.39
C SER A 39 13.47 -0.11 30.58
N LYS A 40 12.54 0.72 31.09
CA LYS A 40 11.35 1.13 30.32
C LYS A 40 11.72 1.96 29.10
N GLU A 41 12.70 2.86 29.22
CA GLU A 41 13.19 3.66 28.10
C GLU A 41 13.74 2.77 26.99
N LYS A 42 14.55 1.75 27.32
CA LYS A 42 15.09 0.79 26.36
C LYS A 42 13.97 0.09 25.58
N ARG A 43 12.97 -0.44 26.28
CA ARG A 43 11.81 -1.08 25.64
C ARG A 43 11.03 -0.11 24.74
N LEU A 44 10.88 1.15 25.16
CA LEU A 44 10.23 2.18 24.36
C LEU A 44 11.04 2.46 23.07
N ARG A 45 12.38 2.55 23.17
CA ARG A 45 13.26 2.72 22.01
C ARG A 45 13.16 1.55 21.02
N GLU A 46 13.14 0.31 21.50
CA GLU A 46 12.99 -0.87 20.64
C GLU A 46 11.70 -0.80 19.80
N ILE A 47 10.56 -0.43 20.43
CA ILE A 47 9.29 -0.23 19.72
C ILE A 47 9.41 0.95 18.73
N GLU A 48 10.05 2.04 19.12
CA GLU A 48 10.27 3.19 18.24
C GLU A 48 11.13 2.86 17.02
N ASP A 49 12.15 2.02 17.16
CA ASP A 49 13.04 1.63 16.07
C ASP A 49 12.27 0.83 15.02
N HIS A 50 11.47 -0.15 15.46
CA HIS A 50 10.54 -0.85 14.57
C HIS A 50 9.52 0.10 13.94
N LEU A 51 8.95 1.03 14.72
CA LEU A 51 8.00 2.02 14.22
C LEU A 51 8.63 2.90 13.14
N ASN A 52 9.88 3.34 13.31
CA ASN A 52 10.61 4.14 12.33
C ASN A 52 10.95 3.34 11.07
N ALA A 53 11.34 2.08 11.21
CA ALA A 53 11.60 1.19 10.08
C ALA A 53 10.33 0.99 9.23
N THR A 54 9.20 0.62 9.86
CA THR A 54 7.91 0.47 9.18
C THR A 54 7.46 1.78 8.54
N ARG A 55 7.65 2.92 9.23
CA ARG A 55 7.32 4.26 8.71
C ARG A 55 8.13 4.58 7.44
N ASN A 56 9.43 4.32 7.44
CA ASN A 56 10.30 4.56 6.30
C ASN A 56 9.89 3.69 5.09
N ASN A 57 9.65 2.41 5.32
CA ASN A 57 9.16 1.50 4.28
C ASN A 57 7.82 2.01 3.68
N THR A 58 6.89 2.43 4.54
CA THR A 58 5.60 3.00 4.11
C THR A 58 5.78 4.25 3.25
N PHE A 59 6.73 5.13 3.56
CA PHE A 59 7.04 6.29 2.71
C PHE A 59 7.61 5.91 1.35
N ILE A 60 8.47 4.89 1.29
CA ILE A 60 9.00 4.37 0.03
C ILE A 60 7.85 3.86 -0.83
N ASN A 61 6.92 3.10 -0.25
CA ASN A 61 5.73 2.61 -0.93
C ASN A 61 4.82 3.73 -1.41
N LEU A 62 4.58 4.78 -0.60
CA LEU A 62 3.81 5.95 -1.03
C LEU A 62 4.46 6.69 -2.21
N ARG A 63 5.79 6.80 -2.25
CA ARG A 63 6.51 7.39 -3.39
C ARG A 63 6.40 6.50 -4.63
N LYS A 64 6.52 5.18 -4.48
CA LYS A 64 6.32 4.20 -5.56
C LYS A 64 4.89 4.30 -6.12
N PHE A 65 3.87 4.29 -5.25
CA PHE A 65 2.46 4.44 -5.62
C PHE A 65 2.18 5.70 -6.46
N ARG A 66 2.75 6.85 -6.10
CA ARG A 66 2.59 8.08 -6.91
C ARG A 66 3.12 7.96 -8.33
N ARG A 67 4.21 7.22 -8.53
CA ARG A 67 4.79 6.97 -9.86
C ARG A 67 3.93 5.97 -10.64
N GLU A 68 3.58 4.84 -10.01
CA GLU A 68 2.74 3.82 -10.63
C GLU A 68 1.36 4.34 -11.01
N ARG A 69 0.76 5.21 -10.19
CA ARG A 69 -0.51 5.86 -10.52
C ARG A 69 -0.44 6.68 -11.82
N LYS A 70 0.67 7.39 -12.08
CA LYS A 70 0.85 8.15 -13.31
C LYS A 70 0.99 7.23 -14.52
N LEU A 71 1.79 6.16 -14.37
CA LEU A 71 1.97 5.15 -15.41
C LEU A 71 0.64 4.45 -15.73
N PHE A 72 -0.11 4.09 -14.70
CA PHE A 72 -1.44 3.50 -14.82
C PHE A 72 -2.41 4.39 -15.60
N SER A 73 -2.46 5.69 -15.28
CA SER A 73 -3.32 6.65 -16.01
C SER A 73 -2.97 6.70 -17.50
N LYS A 74 -1.66 6.75 -17.82
CA LYS A 74 -1.19 6.76 -19.20
C LYS A 74 -1.56 5.46 -19.94
N ASN A 75 -1.33 4.31 -19.32
CA ASN A 75 -1.63 3.02 -19.94
C ASN A 75 -3.14 2.82 -20.13
N THR A 76 -3.93 3.33 -19.19
CA THR A 76 -5.40 3.39 -19.29
C THR A 76 -5.85 4.22 -20.50
N GLU A 77 -5.30 5.42 -20.68
CA GLU A 77 -5.60 6.27 -21.83
C GLU A 77 -5.20 5.62 -23.16
N LEU A 78 -4.03 4.99 -23.22
CA LEU A 78 -3.57 4.25 -24.40
C LEU A 78 -4.51 3.09 -24.74
N ALA A 79 -4.96 2.32 -23.75
CA ALA A 79 -5.90 1.23 -23.95
C ALA A 79 -7.26 1.72 -24.45
N LYS A 80 -7.77 2.85 -23.91
CA LYS A 80 -9.00 3.49 -24.37
C LYS A 80 -8.89 3.96 -25.83
N PHE A 81 -7.82 4.67 -26.16
CA PHE A 81 -7.59 5.16 -27.53
C PHE A 81 -7.47 4.00 -28.53
N ALA A 82 -6.70 2.96 -28.20
CA ALA A 82 -6.56 1.78 -29.05
C ALA A 82 -7.92 1.09 -29.25
N ALA A 83 -8.72 0.98 -28.20
CA ALA A 83 -10.06 0.40 -28.28
C ALA A 83 -11.02 1.23 -29.15
N GLU A 84 -10.94 2.55 -29.10
CA GLU A 84 -11.70 3.46 -29.98
C GLU A 84 -11.24 3.35 -31.44
N GLU A 85 -9.92 3.28 -31.69
CA GLU A 85 -9.36 3.04 -33.02
C GLU A 85 -9.90 1.71 -33.60
N ALA A 86 -9.89 0.64 -32.81
CA ALA A 86 -10.43 -0.66 -33.21
C ALA A 86 -11.95 -0.60 -33.53
N ASP A 87 -12.74 0.13 -32.76
CA ASP A 87 -14.18 0.29 -33.01
C ASP A 87 -14.45 1.09 -34.29
N ASN A 88 -13.67 2.16 -34.54
CA ASN A 88 -13.75 2.93 -35.78
C ASN A 88 -13.44 2.06 -37.01
N ILE A 89 -12.41 1.21 -36.93
CA ILE A 89 -12.09 0.28 -38.03
C ILE A 89 -13.18 -0.78 -38.20
N CYS A 90 -13.81 -1.26 -37.12
CA CYS A 90 -14.98 -2.14 -37.23
C CYS A 90 -16.08 -1.50 -38.08
N GLN A 91 -16.42 -0.22 -37.84
CA GLN A 91 -17.45 0.50 -38.58
C GLN A 91 -17.09 0.67 -40.06
N GLN A 92 -15.81 0.93 -40.38
CA GLN A 92 -15.33 0.99 -41.75
C GLN A 92 -15.47 -0.36 -42.47
N ILE A 93 -15.06 -1.47 -41.83
CA ILE A 93 -15.21 -2.81 -42.38
C ILE A 93 -16.68 -3.17 -42.59
N GLU A 94 -17.54 -2.91 -41.62
CA GLU A 94 -18.99 -3.17 -41.74
C GLU A 94 -19.59 -2.41 -42.92
N THR A 95 -19.16 -1.17 -43.17
CA THR A 95 -19.59 -0.37 -44.32
C THR A 95 -19.16 -1.00 -45.64
N VAL A 96 -17.92 -1.47 -45.74
CA VAL A 96 -17.41 -2.18 -46.93
C VAL A 96 -18.21 -3.46 -47.18
N ILE A 97 -18.46 -4.25 -46.13
CA ILE A 97 -19.27 -5.48 -46.22
C ILE A 97 -20.69 -5.17 -46.69
N LYS A 98 -21.33 -4.11 -46.17
CA LYS A 98 -22.68 -3.69 -46.58
C LYS A 98 -22.71 -3.31 -48.06
N LYS A 99 -21.79 -2.45 -48.52
CA LYS A 99 -21.74 -2.01 -49.92
C LYS A 99 -21.49 -3.17 -50.90
N LYS A 100 -20.69 -4.17 -50.50
CA LYS A 100 -20.49 -5.40 -51.29
C LYS A 100 -21.78 -6.22 -51.42
N ARG A 101 -22.57 -6.34 -50.34
CA ARG A 101 -23.84 -7.09 -50.35
C ARG A 101 -24.90 -6.44 -51.21
N THR A 102 -24.94 -5.12 -51.27
CA THR A 102 -25.91 -4.36 -52.07
C THR A 102 -25.52 -4.25 -53.56
N ALA A 103 -24.45 -4.93 -53.99
CA ALA A 103 -23.90 -4.90 -55.35
C ALA A 103 -23.65 -3.47 -55.89
N THR A 104 -23.49 -2.50 -55.00
CA THR A 104 -23.37 -1.07 -55.35
C THR A 104 -21.92 -0.67 -55.65
N LEU A 105 -20.99 -1.62 -55.61
CA LEU A 105 -19.57 -1.42 -55.88
C LEU A 105 -19.13 -2.36 -57.01
N ASN A 106 -18.48 -1.80 -58.03
CA ASN A 106 -17.79 -2.60 -59.04
C ASN A 106 -16.67 -3.41 -58.37
N VAL A 107 -16.61 -4.70 -58.70
CA VAL A 107 -15.68 -5.66 -58.10
C VAL A 107 -14.21 -5.24 -58.28
N SER A 108 -13.88 -4.55 -59.38
CA SER A 108 -12.52 -4.06 -59.67
C SER A 108 -12.03 -2.99 -58.71
N ASP A 109 -12.91 -2.08 -58.26
CA ASP A 109 -12.52 -0.92 -57.46
C ASP A 109 -12.31 -1.28 -55.98
N LEU A 110 -12.87 -2.42 -55.56
CA LEU A 110 -12.82 -2.91 -54.19
C LEU A 110 -11.69 -3.94 -53.97
N ALA A 111 -11.36 -4.74 -54.98
CA ALA A 111 -10.60 -5.98 -54.81
C ALA A 111 -9.08 -5.82 -54.61
N GLY A 112 -8.49 -4.67 -54.96
CA GLY A 112 -7.03 -4.49 -54.85
C GLY A 112 -6.60 -3.80 -53.57
N ASN A 113 -6.66 -2.46 -53.57
CA ASN A 113 -5.90 -1.68 -52.59
C ASN A 113 -6.70 -1.31 -51.33
N LEU A 114 -8.01 -1.12 -51.44
CA LEU A 114 -8.84 -0.70 -50.28
C LEU A 114 -8.99 -1.83 -49.27
N THR A 115 -9.22 -3.06 -49.74
CA THR A 115 -9.47 -4.21 -48.86
C THR A 115 -8.18 -4.67 -48.18
N GLU A 116 -7.05 -4.71 -48.91
CA GLU A 116 -5.75 -5.04 -48.33
C GLU A 116 -5.29 -3.99 -47.30
N GLY A 117 -5.41 -2.70 -47.63
CA GLY A 117 -5.07 -1.61 -46.71
C GLY A 117 -5.94 -1.62 -45.44
N LEU A 118 -7.25 -1.89 -45.58
CA LEU A 118 -8.16 -1.96 -44.44
C LEU A 118 -7.88 -3.18 -43.54
N LEU A 119 -7.59 -4.35 -44.12
CA LEU A 119 -7.20 -5.54 -43.37
C LEU A 119 -5.87 -5.36 -42.62
N LYS A 120 -4.91 -4.68 -43.25
CA LYS A 120 -3.65 -4.33 -42.58
C LYS A 120 -3.90 -3.40 -41.40
N ASN A 121 -4.65 -2.32 -41.60
CA ASN A 121 -5.00 -1.38 -40.52
C ASN A 121 -5.75 -2.08 -39.37
N ALA A 122 -6.66 -2.99 -39.70
CA ALA A 122 -7.40 -3.77 -38.70
C ALA A 122 -6.47 -4.70 -37.90
N THR A 123 -5.55 -5.38 -38.57
CA THR A 123 -4.55 -6.24 -37.91
C THR A 123 -3.64 -5.42 -37.00
N ASP A 124 -3.16 -4.27 -37.47
CA ASP A 124 -2.35 -3.34 -36.68
C ASP A 124 -3.12 -2.83 -35.46
N ALA A 125 -4.40 -2.50 -35.61
CA ALA A 125 -5.25 -2.06 -34.50
C ALA A 125 -5.52 -3.16 -33.46
N VAL A 126 -5.74 -4.41 -33.89
CA VAL A 126 -5.82 -5.57 -32.98
C VAL A 126 -4.54 -5.68 -32.15
N GLN A 127 -3.37 -5.60 -32.80
CA GLN A 127 -2.09 -5.69 -32.10
C GLN A 127 -1.87 -4.51 -31.14
N LYS A 128 -2.26 -3.28 -31.53
CA LYS A 128 -2.22 -2.10 -30.65
C LYS A 128 -3.08 -2.29 -29.41
N VAL A 129 -4.32 -2.77 -29.56
CA VAL A 129 -5.22 -3.04 -28.41
C VAL A 129 -4.61 -4.10 -27.50
N LYS A 130 -4.10 -5.20 -28.06
CA LYS A 130 -3.46 -6.28 -27.31
C LYS A 130 -2.29 -5.78 -26.47
N ASN A 131 -1.40 -4.98 -27.06
CA ASN A 131 -0.25 -4.39 -26.35
C ASN A 131 -0.71 -3.43 -25.24
N ALA A 132 -1.62 -2.50 -25.55
CA ALA A 132 -2.08 -1.51 -24.59
C ALA A 132 -2.84 -2.13 -23.40
N VAL A 133 -3.66 -3.16 -23.66
CA VAL A 133 -4.32 -3.95 -22.59
C VAL A 133 -3.30 -4.71 -21.75
N GLY A 134 -2.27 -5.28 -22.38
CA GLY A 134 -1.15 -5.92 -21.69
C GLY A 134 -0.44 -4.98 -20.72
N ASP A 135 -0.05 -3.79 -21.19
CA ASP A 135 0.61 -2.77 -20.39
C ASP A 135 -0.28 -2.27 -19.23
N MET A 136 -1.57 -2.06 -19.50
CA MET A 136 -2.55 -1.66 -18.48
C MET A 136 -2.72 -2.74 -17.39
N ARG A 137 -2.80 -4.02 -17.77
CA ARG A 137 -2.85 -5.15 -16.82
C ARG A 137 -1.57 -5.28 -16.01
N GLY A 138 -0.41 -5.07 -16.64
CA GLY A 138 0.87 -5.02 -15.96
C GLY A 138 0.88 -3.95 -14.86
N SER A 139 0.45 -2.73 -15.17
CA SER A 139 0.31 -1.67 -14.17
C SER A 139 -0.72 -1.99 -13.07
N ALA A 140 -1.85 -2.63 -13.43
CA ALA A 140 -2.86 -3.04 -12.45
C ALA A 140 -2.30 -4.09 -11.46
N SER A 141 -1.50 -5.05 -11.93
CA SER A 141 -0.83 -6.03 -11.07
C SER A 141 0.13 -5.37 -10.09
N THR A 142 0.97 -4.45 -10.57
CA THR A 142 1.89 -3.68 -9.71
C THR A 142 1.13 -2.87 -8.65
N LEU A 143 -0.01 -2.26 -9.03
CA LEU A 143 -0.87 -1.56 -8.09
C LEU A 143 -1.48 -2.50 -7.05
N ARG A 144 -1.91 -3.71 -7.44
CA ARG A 144 -2.42 -4.72 -6.51
C ARG A 144 -1.37 -5.11 -5.46
N GLU A 145 -0.13 -5.37 -5.89
CA GLU A 145 0.98 -5.69 -4.99
C GLU A 145 1.27 -4.55 -4.02
N LEU A 146 1.28 -3.30 -4.51
CA LEU A 146 1.38 -2.11 -3.67
C LEU A 146 0.22 -2.01 -2.69
N GLY A 147 -1.00 -2.32 -3.15
CA GLY A 147 -2.20 -2.40 -2.33
C GLY A 147 -2.01 -3.32 -1.14
N ASN A 148 -1.57 -4.56 -1.38
CA ASN A 148 -1.26 -5.53 -0.33
C ASN A 148 -0.21 -5.00 0.65
N SER A 149 0.88 -4.42 0.13
CA SER A 149 1.95 -3.86 0.98
C SER A 149 1.47 -2.69 1.84
N PHE A 150 0.50 -1.89 1.38
CA PHE A 150 -0.11 -0.85 2.21
C PHE A 150 -0.99 -1.39 3.34
N TYR A 151 -1.72 -2.50 3.12
CA TYR A 151 -2.48 -3.15 4.19
C TYR A 151 -1.55 -3.77 5.23
N GLU A 152 -0.48 -4.44 4.80
CA GLU A 152 0.54 -4.95 5.72
C GLU A 152 1.20 -3.81 6.52
N ALA A 153 1.53 -2.70 5.87
CA ALA A 153 2.04 -1.50 6.55
C ALA A 153 1.02 -0.91 7.54
N TYR A 154 -0.26 -0.91 7.20
CA TYR A 154 -1.34 -0.47 8.09
C TYR A 154 -1.43 -1.35 9.34
N ASP A 155 -1.40 -2.68 9.18
CA ASP A 155 -1.47 -3.64 10.29
C ASP A 155 -0.25 -3.52 11.20
N ASN A 156 0.95 -3.45 10.60
CA ASN A 156 2.20 -3.29 11.33
C ASN A 156 2.24 -1.95 12.11
N LEU A 157 1.87 -0.83 11.47
CA LEU A 157 1.79 0.46 12.17
C LEU A 157 0.74 0.43 13.28
N SER A 158 -0.42 -0.20 13.06
CA SER A 158 -1.49 -0.32 14.06
C SER A 158 -1.00 -1.09 15.30
N SER A 159 -0.36 -2.23 15.08
CA SER A 159 0.21 -3.06 16.15
C SER A 159 1.29 -2.31 16.94
N LEU A 160 2.23 -1.65 16.25
CA LEU A 160 3.30 -0.90 16.90
C LEU A 160 2.79 0.34 17.65
N ILE A 161 1.81 1.07 17.12
CA ILE A 161 1.16 2.19 17.82
C ILE A 161 0.45 1.68 19.08
N TRP A 162 -0.24 0.53 18.98
CA TRP A 162 -0.91 -0.09 20.11
C TRP A 162 0.07 -0.52 21.21
N ALA A 163 1.22 -1.10 20.84
CA ALA A 163 2.28 -1.47 21.80
C ALA A 163 3.02 -0.25 22.38
N HIS A 164 3.16 0.81 21.59
CA HIS A 164 3.85 2.04 21.98
C HIS A 164 3.13 2.78 23.12
N LYS A 165 1.79 2.88 23.06
CA LYS A 165 1.00 3.61 24.06
C LYS A 165 1.23 3.14 25.51
N PRO A 166 1.07 1.85 25.87
CA PRO A 166 1.32 1.38 27.23
C PRO A 166 2.81 1.41 27.60
N ALA A 167 3.74 1.28 26.64
CA ALA A 167 5.17 1.42 26.91
C ALA A 167 5.52 2.86 27.32
N LEU A 168 5.00 3.85 26.59
CA LEU A 168 5.16 5.27 26.91
C LEU A 168 4.53 5.62 28.25
N GLU A 169 3.33 5.10 28.53
CA GLU A 169 2.63 5.32 29.82
C GLU A 169 3.45 4.79 31.01
N ARG A 170 3.97 3.56 30.92
CA ARG A 170 4.85 2.99 31.97
C ARG A 170 6.13 3.79 32.16
N TYR A 171 6.73 4.25 31.06
CA TYR A 171 7.92 5.10 31.13
C TYR A 171 7.62 6.45 31.80
N LEU A 172 6.45 7.06 31.53
CA LEU A 172 6.02 8.29 32.19
C LEU A 172 5.72 8.08 33.69
N ILE A 173 5.14 6.94 34.08
CA ILE A 173 4.92 6.58 35.49
C ILE A 173 6.28 6.48 36.21
N ALA A 174 7.22 5.71 35.67
CA ALA A 174 8.56 5.57 36.25
C ALA A 174 9.30 6.92 36.39
N ILE A 175 9.13 7.83 35.41
CA ILE A 175 9.64 9.21 35.50
C ILE A 175 8.99 9.97 36.68
N ASN A 176 7.70 9.80 36.93
CA ASN A 176 7.02 10.56 37.98
C ASN A 176 7.26 10.00 39.38
N ASP A 177 7.49 8.69 39.50
CA ASP A 177 7.71 8.00 40.78
C ASP A 177 9.14 8.20 41.32
N THR A 178 10.09 8.54 40.44
CA THR A 178 11.48 8.87 40.82
C THR A 178 11.55 10.29 41.40
N LYS A 179 11.17 10.47 42.66
CA LYS A 179 11.01 11.78 43.35
C LYS A 179 12.30 12.56 43.67
N GLU A 180 13.50 12.07 43.37
CA GLU A 180 14.74 12.54 44.05
C GLU A 180 15.88 13.11 43.17
N GLN A 181 15.75 13.24 41.84
CA GLN A 181 16.82 13.86 41.01
C GLN A 181 16.29 14.78 39.89
N GLU A 182 15.84 15.99 40.24
CA GLU A 182 15.21 16.96 39.32
C GLU A 182 15.99 17.24 38.01
N VAL A 183 17.33 17.21 38.04
CA VAL A 183 18.16 17.60 36.88
C VAL A 183 18.09 16.58 35.72
N ASN A 184 17.83 15.29 35.99
CA ASN A 184 17.74 14.27 34.93
C ASN A 184 16.31 14.15 34.33
N MET A 185 15.29 14.48 35.12
CA MET A 185 13.89 14.22 34.73
C MET A 185 13.42 15.13 33.60
N THR A 186 13.96 16.33 33.46
CA THR A 186 13.64 17.23 32.34
C THR A 186 14.05 16.62 30.99
N LYS A 187 15.20 15.94 30.93
CA LYS A 187 15.66 15.24 29.72
C LYS A 187 14.74 14.06 29.39
N GLN A 188 14.41 13.24 30.38
CA GLN A 188 13.52 12.08 30.22
C GLN A 188 12.10 12.50 29.78
N LYS A 189 11.55 13.57 30.36
CA LYS A 189 10.28 14.17 29.91
C LYS A 189 10.35 14.66 28.46
N MET A 190 11.48 15.20 28.02
CA MET A 190 11.67 15.60 26.62
C MET A 190 11.70 14.37 25.69
N VAL A 191 12.33 13.27 26.10
CA VAL A 191 12.30 11.99 25.36
C VAL A 191 10.86 11.50 25.22
N ALA A 192 10.09 11.46 26.30
CA ALA A 192 8.68 11.06 26.27
C ALA A 192 7.83 11.95 25.33
N ARG A 193 8.04 13.27 25.35
CA ARG A 193 7.37 14.20 24.41
C ARG A 193 7.76 13.94 22.94
N LYS A 194 9.04 13.68 22.66
CA LYS A 194 9.50 13.32 21.30
C LYS A 194 8.88 11.98 20.87
N SER A 195 8.81 11.02 21.77
CA SER A 195 8.18 9.71 21.58
C SER A 195 6.70 9.84 21.19
N GLU A 196 5.94 10.64 21.94
CA GLU A 196 4.52 10.91 21.64
C GLU A 196 4.34 11.58 20.28
N ARG A 197 5.22 12.51 19.90
CA ARG A 197 5.21 13.11 18.55
C ARG A 197 5.48 12.07 17.46
N LYS A 198 6.37 11.10 17.68
CA LYS A 198 6.62 10.00 16.73
C LYS A 198 5.37 9.12 16.57
N ARG A 199 4.71 8.76 17.68
CA ARG A 199 3.44 7.99 17.68
C ARG A 199 2.36 8.69 16.85
N LYS A 200 2.12 9.98 17.09
CA LYS A 200 1.14 10.77 16.32
C LYS A 200 1.47 10.82 14.83
N LYS A 201 2.75 11.00 14.47
CA LYS A 201 3.19 10.95 13.06
C LYS A 201 2.92 9.58 12.44
N ALA A 202 3.18 8.49 13.15
CA ALA A 202 2.88 7.14 12.67
C ALA A 202 1.36 6.93 12.49
N GLU A 203 0.54 7.46 13.39
CA GLU A 203 -0.92 7.39 13.31
C GLU A 203 -1.46 8.09 12.05
N THR A 204 -0.95 9.30 11.73
CA THR A 204 -1.32 9.97 10.47
C THR A 204 -0.86 9.19 9.23
N LEU A 205 0.28 8.49 9.31
CA LEU A 205 0.79 7.70 8.21
C LEU A 205 0.00 6.40 8.01
N LYS A 206 -0.43 5.76 9.10
CA LYS A 206 -1.33 4.61 9.10
C LYS A 206 -2.62 4.93 8.32
N GLU A 207 -3.26 6.07 8.58
CA GLU A 207 -4.46 6.51 7.84
C GLU A 207 -4.18 6.75 6.34
N ARG A 208 -3.00 7.29 6.01
CA ARG A 208 -2.59 7.45 4.61
C ARG A 208 -2.32 6.11 3.91
N ALA A 209 -1.75 5.14 4.62
CA ALA A 209 -1.47 3.81 4.09
C ALA A 209 -2.77 3.08 3.73
N ILE A 210 -3.75 3.03 4.63
CA ILE A 210 -5.05 2.40 4.35
C ILE A 210 -5.79 3.07 3.19
N HIS A 211 -5.74 4.40 3.11
CA HIS A 211 -6.34 5.13 1.99
C HIS A 211 -5.64 4.80 0.66
N ALA A 212 -4.30 4.80 0.63
CA ALA A 212 -3.53 4.42 -0.56
C ALA A 212 -3.80 2.97 -0.99
N GLY A 213 -3.90 2.05 -0.02
CA GLY A 213 -4.25 0.65 -0.27
C GLY A 213 -5.62 0.52 -0.93
N LYS A 214 -6.65 1.22 -0.42
CA LYS A 214 -7.99 1.25 -1.04
C LYS A 214 -7.95 1.78 -2.48
N GLN A 215 -7.21 2.86 -2.73
CA GLN A 215 -7.08 3.42 -4.08
C GLN A 215 -6.41 2.46 -5.06
N CYS A 216 -5.38 1.71 -4.63
CA CYS A 216 -4.73 0.71 -5.46
C CYS A 216 -5.73 -0.35 -5.99
N PHE A 217 -6.56 -0.90 -5.11
CA PHE A 217 -7.58 -1.88 -5.52
C PHE A 217 -8.72 -1.28 -6.36
N GLN A 218 -9.05 -0.01 -6.15
CA GLN A 218 -10.01 0.69 -7.02
C GLN A 218 -9.46 0.80 -8.45
N PHE A 219 -8.19 1.22 -8.60
CA PHE A 219 -7.54 1.28 -9.92
C PHE A 219 -7.44 -0.11 -10.56
N GLU A 220 -7.11 -1.16 -9.82
CA GLU A 220 -7.09 -2.53 -10.35
C GLU A 220 -8.45 -2.96 -10.92
N ARG A 221 -9.55 -2.70 -10.19
CA ARG A 221 -10.90 -3.02 -10.65
C ARG A 221 -11.28 -2.23 -11.89
N GLU A 222 -10.95 -0.94 -11.93
CA GLU A 222 -11.17 -0.08 -13.09
C GLU A 222 -10.39 -0.61 -14.31
N ALA A 223 -9.11 -0.95 -14.12
CA ALA A 223 -8.25 -1.51 -15.17
C ALA A 223 -8.84 -2.78 -15.77
N ASN A 224 -9.30 -3.70 -14.91
CA ASN A 224 -9.87 -4.98 -15.34
C ASN A 224 -11.18 -4.75 -16.12
N SER A 225 -12.04 -3.84 -15.68
CA SER A 225 -13.25 -3.47 -16.39
C SER A 225 -12.95 -2.89 -17.78
N GLN A 226 -11.98 -1.97 -17.86
CA GLN A 226 -11.59 -1.34 -19.12
C GLN A 226 -10.87 -2.32 -20.06
N ALA A 227 -10.04 -3.23 -19.52
CA ALA A 227 -9.40 -4.30 -20.29
C ALA A 227 -10.44 -5.18 -20.97
N VAL A 228 -11.48 -5.61 -20.23
CA VAL A 228 -12.56 -6.44 -20.79
C VAL A 228 -13.30 -5.70 -21.90
N SER A 229 -13.59 -4.40 -21.72
CA SER A 229 -14.23 -3.58 -22.75
C SER A 229 -13.37 -3.49 -24.02
N ALA A 230 -12.07 -3.22 -23.87
CA ALA A 230 -11.13 -3.15 -24.99
C ALA A 230 -10.96 -4.50 -25.71
N GLU A 231 -10.86 -5.60 -24.96
CA GLU A 231 -10.77 -6.96 -25.50
C GLU A 231 -12.04 -7.35 -26.28
N ASN A 232 -13.22 -6.94 -25.82
CA ASN A 232 -14.46 -7.21 -26.55
C ASN A 232 -14.48 -6.49 -27.91
N LYS A 233 -14.00 -5.24 -27.97
CA LYS A 233 -13.85 -4.50 -29.24
C LYS A 233 -12.80 -5.14 -30.15
N MET A 234 -11.68 -5.58 -29.59
CA MET A 234 -10.64 -6.32 -30.31
C MET A 234 -11.20 -7.62 -30.92
N ARG A 235 -11.91 -8.45 -30.14
CA ARG A 235 -12.55 -9.68 -30.63
C ARG A 235 -13.58 -9.42 -31.72
N LYS A 236 -14.36 -8.33 -31.60
CA LYS A 236 -15.29 -7.91 -32.65
C LYS A 236 -14.55 -7.62 -33.96
N LEU A 237 -13.41 -6.92 -33.87
CA LEU A 237 -12.57 -6.60 -35.02
C LEU A 237 -11.95 -7.86 -35.65
N GLU A 238 -11.41 -8.78 -34.84
CA GLU A 238 -10.87 -10.07 -35.31
C GLU A 238 -11.93 -10.88 -36.08
N ASN A 239 -13.15 -10.97 -35.55
CA ASN A 239 -14.26 -11.64 -36.24
C ASN A 239 -14.61 -10.98 -37.58
N LEU A 240 -14.53 -9.63 -37.66
CA LEU A 240 -14.77 -8.91 -38.90
C LEU A 240 -13.65 -9.12 -39.92
N ILE A 241 -12.39 -9.18 -39.49
CA ILE A 241 -11.23 -9.52 -40.32
C ILE A 241 -11.46 -10.87 -41.00
N HIS A 242 -11.75 -11.93 -40.24
CA HIS A 242 -12.00 -13.27 -40.78
C HIS A 242 -13.18 -13.31 -41.76
N ARG A 243 -14.23 -12.54 -41.48
CA ARG A 243 -15.38 -12.45 -42.38
C ARG A 243 -15.04 -11.75 -43.69
N VAL A 244 -14.18 -10.72 -43.67
CA VAL A 244 -13.70 -10.06 -44.89
C VAL A 244 -12.82 -11.03 -45.69
N GLU A 245 -11.86 -11.69 -45.04
CA GLU A 245 -10.99 -12.68 -45.70
C GLU A 245 -11.81 -13.75 -46.44
N ALA A 246 -12.83 -14.31 -45.77
CA ALA A 246 -13.74 -15.29 -46.36
C ALA A 246 -14.58 -14.73 -47.52
N LEU A 247 -15.14 -13.53 -47.37
CA LEU A 247 -15.99 -12.91 -48.40
C LEU A 247 -15.22 -12.56 -49.67
N PHE A 248 -13.94 -12.18 -49.54
CA PHE A 248 -13.11 -11.74 -50.65
C PHE A 248 -12.17 -12.83 -51.18
N GLN A 249 -12.24 -14.05 -50.61
CA GLN A 249 -11.34 -15.16 -50.96
C GLN A 249 -9.87 -14.75 -50.89
N ILE A 250 -9.55 -13.83 -49.97
CA ILE A 250 -8.16 -13.41 -49.73
C ILE A 250 -7.55 -14.57 -48.96
N SER A 251 -6.79 -15.40 -49.68
CA SER A 251 -5.98 -16.44 -49.06
C SER A 251 -5.03 -15.74 -48.08
N SER A 252 -5.30 -15.84 -46.77
CA SER A 252 -4.40 -15.38 -45.72
C SER A 252 -3.11 -16.19 -45.81
N LYS A 253 -2.17 -15.77 -46.65
CA LYS A 253 -0.87 -16.43 -46.84
C LYS A 253 0.08 -16.15 -45.67
N THR A 254 -0.46 -15.82 -44.51
CA THR A 254 0.29 -15.53 -43.29
C THR A 254 0.37 -16.81 -42.48
N THR A 255 1.27 -17.70 -42.89
CA THR A 255 1.89 -18.69 -42.00
C THR A 255 2.68 -17.94 -40.93
N SER A 256 1.99 -17.37 -39.95
CA SER A 256 2.60 -17.02 -38.68
C SER A 256 2.86 -18.33 -37.96
N LYS A 257 4.13 -18.75 -37.95
CA LYS A 257 4.62 -19.72 -36.98
C LYS A 257 4.47 -19.08 -35.60
N VAL A 258 3.29 -19.24 -35.01
CA VAL A 258 3.08 -18.98 -33.58
C VAL A 258 4.00 -19.96 -32.85
N PRO A 259 5.00 -19.49 -32.07
CA PRO A 259 5.62 -20.36 -31.10
C PRO A 259 4.52 -20.75 -30.13
N GLU A 260 4.21 -22.05 -30.03
CA GLU A 260 3.50 -22.62 -28.90
C GLU A 260 4.23 -22.14 -27.64
N ASN A 261 3.64 -21.15 -26.98
CA ASN A 261 4.13 -20.69 -25.70
C ASN A 261 3.54 -21.63 -24.67
N ASP A 262 4.36 -22.56 -24.20
CA ASP A 262 4.12 -23.47 -23.08
C ASP A 262 3.56 -22.70 -21.87
N SER A 263 2.24 -22.54 -21.84
CA SER A 263 1.49 -22.01 -20.69
C SER A 263 0.95 -23.18 -19.87
N GLN A 264 1.84 -24.13 -19.56
CA GLN A 264 1.55 -25.28 -18.73
C GLN A 264 2.69 -25.52 -17.74
N GLU A 265 2.87 -24.59 -16.80
CA GLU A 265 3.36 -24.85 -15.43
C GLU A 265 3.62 -23.52 -14.72
N VAL A 266 2.71 -23.10 -13.82
CA VAL A 266 3.03 -22.71 -12.43
C VAL A 266 1.69 -22.68 -11.68
N ARG A 267 1.21 -23.86 -11.30
CA ARG A 267 0.32 -24.06 -10.16
C ARG A 267 0.88 -25.21 -9.35
N GLU A 268 2.04 -24.99 -8.72
CA GLU A 268 2.47 -25.82 -7.60
C GLU A 268 2.32 -25.01 -6.32
N ILE A 269 1.23 -25.31 -5.60
CA ILE A 269 1.05 -24.94 -4.21
C ILE A 269 2.03 -25.82 -3.43
N ARG A 270 3.11 -25.26 -2.89
CA ARG A 270 3.92 -25.93 -1.86
C ARG A 270 3.57 -25.40 -0.49
N THR A 271 2.95 -26.27 0.30
CA THR A 271 2.93 -26.24 1.77
C THR A 271 4.37 -26.39 2.30
N PRO A 272 4.74 -25.77 3.43
CA PRO A 272 6.11 -25.77 3.92
C PRO A 272 6.40 -27.04 4.73
N GLU A 273 7.32 -27.86 4.24
CA GLU A 273 8.00 -28.87 5.05
C GLU A 273 9.26 -28.29 5.69
N GLU A 274 9.32 -28.54 6.99
CA GLU A 274 10.32 -28.20 7.97
C GLU A 274 11.61 -29.00 7.73
N VAL A 275 12.73 -28.34 7.41
CA VAL A 275 14.06 -28.94 7.58
C VAL A 275 15.04 -27.93 8.16
N THR A 276 15.36 -28.19 9.42
CA THR A 276 16.49 -27.70 10.21
C THR A 276 17.82 -27.97 9.50
N LYS A 277 18.67 -26.94 9.32
CA LYS A 277 20.13 -27.08 9.42
C LYS A 277 20.82 -25.72 9.59
N ALA A 278 21.73 -25.68 10.56
CA ALA A 278 22.55 -24.56 11.00
C ALA A 278 23.71 -24.25 10.03
N PRO A 279 24.40 -23.10 10.18
CA PRO A 279 25.07 -22.42 9.07
C PRO A 279 26.55 -22.81 8.92
N GLU A 280 27.01 -22.82 7.68
CA GLU A 280 28.42 -22.89 7.31
C GLU A 280 28.94 -21.46 7.03
N VAL A 281 30.04 -21.15 7.70
CA VAL A 281 30.78 -19.89 7.71
C VAL A 281 31.57 -19.76 6.40
N THR A 282 31.48 -18.63 5.70
CA THR A 282 32.55 -18.18 4.79
C THR A 282 32.55 -16.65 4.68
N GLU A 283 33.76 -16.13 4.51
CA GLU A 283 34.32 -14.84 4.89
C GLU A 283 33.82 -13.61 4.10
N GLU A 284 34.04 -12.45 4.74
CA GLU A 284 33.89 -11.08 4.22
C GLU A 284 34.68 -10.86 2.91
N PRO A 285 34.30 -9.80 2.17
CA PRO A 285 35.26 -8.70 2.14
C PRO A 285 34.65 -7.33 2.47
N ALA A 286 35.45 -6.58 3.22
CA ALA A 286 35.25 -5.19 3.56
C ALA A 286 35.11 -4.28 2.33
N VAL A 287 34.03 -3.50 2.28
CA VAL A 287 33.99 -2.25 1.52
C VAL A 287 33.31 -1.19 2.39
N THR A 288 34.15 -0.33 2.95
CA THR A 288 33.79 0.96 3.52
C THR A 288 33.19 1.87 2.45
N ASN A 289 31.94 2.28 2.62
CA ASN A 289 31.43 3.52 2.05
C ASN A 289 30.48 4.19 3.07
N ALA A 290 30.96 5.29 3.63
CA ALA A 290 30.19 6.18 4.49
C ALA A 290 29.05 6.81 3.66
N ALA A 291 27.83 6.35 3.88
CA ALA A 291 26.64 6.99 3.35
C ALA A 291 26.27 8.17 4.26
N GLU A 292 26.48 9.38 3.73
CA GLU A 292 26.03 10.64 4.30
C GLU A 292 24.51 10.60 4.53
N GLU A 293 24.08 10.89 5.77
CA GLU A 293 22.67 11.02 6.11
C GLU A 293 22.01 12.13 5.26
N PRO A 294 20.85 11.87 4.64
CA PRO A 294 20.12 12.93 3.96
C PRO A 294 19.59 13.92 5.00
N LYS A 295 20.16 15.13 5.02
CA LYS A 295 19.63 16.31 5.72
C LYS A 295 18.17 16.51 5.30
N VAL A 296 17.26 16.20 6.22
CA VAL A 296 15.87 16.61 6.15
C VAL A 296 15.84 18.13 6.25
N PRO A 297 15.28 18.87 5.26
CA PRO A 297 15.14 20.32 5.40
C PRO A 297 14.21 20.62 6.58
N GLU A 298 14.78 21.37 7.52
CA GLU A 298 14.07 22.00 8.63
C GLU A 298 12.98 22.90 8.05
N VAL A 299 11.73 22.47 8.20
CA VAL A 299 10.57 23.30 7.90
C VAL A 299 10.59 24.43 8.93
N ARG A 300 11.03 25.60 8.50
CA ARG A 300 10.88 26.85 9.25
C ARG A 300 9.38 27.04 9.52
N ASP A 301 9.05 27.18 10.80
CA ASP A 301 7.74 27.63 11.26
C ASP A 301 7.40 28.94 10.54
N VAL A 302 6.31 28.91 9.78
CA VAL A 302 5.69 30.08 9.19
C VAL A 302 4.99 30.81 10.32
N THR A 303 5.48 32.03 10.56
CA THR A 303 4.92 33.07 11.41
C THR A 303 3.40 33.19 11.22
N GLU A 304 2.68 33.22 12.33
CA GLU A 304 1.26 33.56 12.41
C GLU A 304 0.98 34.90 11.71
N GLU A 305 0.10 34.88 10.71
CA GLU A 305 -0.55 36.10 10.19
C GLU A 305 -1.75 36.44 11.09
N PRO A 306 -2.00 37.74 11.34
CA PRO A 306 -3.03 38.19 12.25
C PRO A 306 -4.44 38.03 11.67
N GLU A 307 -5.34 37.68 12.59
CA GLU A 307 -6.79 37.59 12.46
C GLU A 307 -7.38 38.91 11.91
N VAL A 308 -7.90 38.89 10.69
CA VAL A 308 -8.71 39.98 10.12
C VAL A 308 -10.16 39.73 10.48
N THR A 309 -10.68 40.56 11.37
CA THR A 309 -12.09 40.65 11.74
C THR A 309 -12.91 41.21 10.58
N GLU A 310 -13.73 40.38 9.93
CA GLU A 310 -14.75 40.85 8.98
C GLU A 310 -15.99 41.36 9.74
N GLU A 311 -16.17 42.68 9.79
CA GLU A 311 -17.42 43.32 10.18
C GLU A 311 -18.51 43.00 9.16
N THR A 312 -19.52 42.25 9.59
CA THR A 312 -20.73 41.99 8.80
C THR A 312 -21.66 43.20 8.87
N LYS A 313 -21.70 44.00 7.80
CA LYS A 313 -22.64 45.11 7.66
C LYS A 313 -24.01 44.60 7.21
N VAL A 314 -24.96 44.55 8.15
CA VAL A 314 -26.39 44.30 7.89
C VAL A 314 -26.94 45.45 7.05
N THR A 315 -27.53 45.12 5.90
CA THR A 315 -28.28 46.10 5.08
C THR A 315 -29.76 45.86 5.36
N GLU A 316 -30.39 46.79 6.07
CA GLU A 316 -31.85 46.88 6.22
C GLU A 316 -32.48 47.13 4.84
N VAL A 317 -33.42 46.26 4.46
CA VAL A 317 -34.36 46.48 3.37
C VAL A 317 -35.65 46.97 3.99
N THR A 318 -35.95 48.25 3.83
CA THR A 318 -37.23 48.85 4.20
C THR A 318 -38.19 48.75 3.03
N THR A 319 -39.29 48.03 3.22
CA THR A 319 -40.56 48.18 2.48
C THR A 319 -41.43 49.24 3.11
#